data_AF-A0A9W9YSH8-F1
#
_entry.id   AF-A0A9W9YSH8-F1
#
_cell.length_a   1.000
_cell.length_b   1.000
_cell.length_c   1.000
_cell.angle_alpha   90.00
_cell.angle_beta   90.00
_cell.angle_gamma   90.00
#
_symmetry.space_group_name_H-M   'P 1'
#
loop_
_entity.id
_entity.type
_entity.pdbx_description
1 polymer ?
#
loop_
_entity_poly.entity_id
_entity_poly.type
_entity_poly.pdbx_seq_one_letter_code
_entity_poly.pdbx_strand_id
1 'polypeptide(L)'
;MPRDDRGNDVSVHMVSLESSSSEYQDVVERFQQTLDFKQNIVSVERIQNPFLYQAYQLRKQKMERDDGARNNERQLFHGTNPDNITKINTQGFDRSFSGSAHENLLPRNWIPMPRDDRGNDVTVHMVILESSSSEYQDVVERFQQTLDFKQNIVSVERIQNRFLYRAYQLRKQKMERDDGARNNERQLFHGTNPDNITKINMQGFDRSFSGSAHGENWVA
;
A
#
# COMPACT_ATOMS: atom_id res chain seq x y z
N MET A 1 -11.87 32.69 -11.40
CA MET A 1 -11.68 31.27 -11.06
C MET A 1 -11.55 30.49 -12.36
N PRO A 2 -10.76 29.40 -12.41
CA PRO A 2 -10.74 28.52 -13.58
C PRO A 2 -12.16 28.03 -13.86
N ARG A 3 -12.57 28.04 -15.13
CA ARG A 3 -13.90 27.62 -15.56
C ARG A 3 -13.77 26.45 -16.53
N ASP A 4 -14.69 25.50 -16.45
CA ASP A 4 -14.79 24.46 -17.47
C ASP A 4 -15.30 25.04 -18.81
N ASP A 5 -15.32 24.22 -19.86
CA ASP A 5 -15.83 24.59 -21.20
C ASP A 5 -17.32 24.98 -21.20
N ARG A 6 -18.01 24.81 -20.06
CA ARG A 6 -19.42 25.14 -19.82
C ARG A 6 -19.58 26.38 -18.94
N GLY A 7 -18.48 27.02 -18.53
CA GLY A 7 -18.47 28.25 -17.73
C GLY A 7 -18.67 28.05 -16.24
N ASN A 8 -18.68 26.81 -15.72
CA ASN A 8 -18.79 26.52 -14.29
C ASN A 8 -17.44 26.72 -13.61
N ASP A 9 -17.45 27.30 -12.41
CA ASP A 9 -16.24 27.39 -11.60
C ASP A 9 -15.78 25.97 -11.20
N VAL A 10 -14.56 25.62 -11.59
CA VAL A 10 -13.92 24.34 -11.23
C VAL A 10 -12.77 24.58 -10.25
N SER A 11 -12.65 23.70 -9.26
CA SER A 11 -11.58 23.77 -8.25
C SER A 11 -10.20 23.42 -8.83
N VAL A 12 -10.15 22.70 -9.95
CA VAL A 12 -8.94 22.32 -10.67
C VAL A 12 -9.18 22.31 -12.18
N HIS A 13 -8.20 22.76 -12.95
CA HIS A 13 -8.21 22.70 -14.41
C HIS A 13 -6.91 22.07 -14.91
N MET A 14 -6.99 21.14 -15.88
CA MET A 14 -5.83 20.50 -16.48
C MET A 14 -5.62 21.09 -17.88
N VAL A 15 -4.40 21.52 -18.16
CA VAL A 15 -4.04 22.11 -19.45
C VAL A 15 -3.02 21.21 -20.11
N SER A 16 -3.40 20.55 -21.21
CA SER A 16 -2.45 19.78 -22.01
C SER A 16 -1.38 20.72 -22.57
N LEU A 17 -0.12 20.34 -22.38
CA LEU A 17 1.02 21.12 -22.86
C LEU A 17 1.45 20.62 -24.24
N GLU A 18 1.63 21.56 -25.17
CA GLU A 18 2.18 21.27 -26.50
C GLU A 18 3.64 20.80 -26.38
N SER A 19 4.03 19.79 -27.16
CA SER A 19 5.38 19.21 -27.12
C SER A 19 6.48 20.20 -27.53
N SER A 20 6.12 21.26 -28.26
CA SER A 20 7.00 22.36 -28.62
C SER A 20 7.12 23.45 -27.55
N SER A 21 6.32 23.39 -26.49
CA SER A 21 6.38 24.39 -25.41
C SER A 21 7.62 24.19 -24.53
N SER A 22 8.18 25.29 -24.04
CA SER A 22 9.33 25.24 -23.13
C SER A 22 9.02 24.51 -21.83
N GLU A 23 7.79 24.66 -21.31
CA GLU A 23 7.33 23.98 -20.11
C GLU A 23 7.30 22.46 -20.29
N TYR A 24 6.77 21.97 -21.42
CA TYR A 24 6.79 20.54 -21.74
C TYR A 24 8.23 20.02 -21.81
N GLN A 25 9.11 20.71 -22.54
CA GLN A 25 10.49 20.28 -22.75
C GLN A 25 11.28 20.22 -21.44
N ASP A 26 11.15 21.21 -20.56
CA ASP A 26 11.83 21.24 -19.25
C ASP A 26 11.36 20.08 -18.36
N VAL A 27 10.04 19.81 -18.29
CA VAL A 27 9.50 18.70 -17.49
C VAL A 27 9.99 17.36 -18.02
N VAL A 28 9.95 17.15 -19.35
CA VAL A 28 10.42 15.92 -19.98
C VAL A 28 11.92 15.70 -19.77
N GLU A 29 12.74 16.74 -19.95
CA GLU A 29 14.17 16.66 -19.73
C GLU A 29 14.49 16.25 -18.29
N ARG A 30 13.92 16.95 -17.30
CA ARG A 30 14.11 16.64 -15.87
C ARG A 30 13.64 15.22 -15.53
N PHE A 31 12.51 14.80 -16.09
CA PHE A 31 11.99 13.44 -15.84
C PHE A 31 12.95 12.38 -16.42
N GLN A 32 13.42 12.57 -17.66
CA GLN A 32 14.34 11.62 -18.29
C GLN A 32 15.70 11.54 -17.57
N GLN A 33 16.18 12.64 -16.98
CA GLN A 33 17.39 12.64 -16.15
C GLN A 33 17.26 11.76 -14.89
N THR A 34 16.04 11.42 -14.46
CA THR A 34 15.82 10.50 -13.33
C THR A 34 15.82 9.02 -13.71
N LEU A 35 15.96 8.70 -15.00
CA LEU A 35 15.81 7.34 -15.52
C LEU A 35 17.08 6.88 -16.26
N ASP A 36 17.43 5.61 -16.10
CA ASP A 36 18.57 5.00 -16.81
C ASP A 36 18.27 4.74 -18.30
N PHE A 37 17.00 4.86 -18.71
CA PHE A 37 16.56 4.63 -20.07
C PHE A 37 15.35 5.52 -20.43
N LYS A 38 15.22 5.84 -21.72
CA LYS A 38 14.14 6.70 -22.21
C LYS A 38 12.80 5.96 -22.17
N GLN A 39 11.82 6.58 -21.54
CA GLN A 39 10.42 6.14 -21.54
C GLN A 39 9.63 6.88 -22.61
N ASN A 40 8.60 6.22 -23.15
CA ASN A 40 7.64 6.87 -24.04
C ASN A 40 6.68 7.73 -23.22
N ILE A 41 6.72 9.05 -23.42
CA ILE A 41 5.84 10.00 -22.74
C ILE A 41 4.64 10.26 -23.63
N VAL A 42 3.45 9.88 -23.15
CA VAL A 42 2.20 9.99 -23.91
C VAL A 42 1.69 11.43 -23.94
N SER A 43 1.73 12.12 -22.81
CA SER A 43 1.32 13.52 -22.68
C SER A 43 1.90 14.14 -21.41
N VAL A 44 1.89 15.47 -21.34
CA VAL A 44 2.18 16.24 -20.13
C VAL A 44 1.04 17.24 -19.95
N GLU A 45 0.45 17.26 -18.76
CA GLU A 45 -0.67 18.12 -18.42
C GLU A 45 -0.33 18.97 -17.20
N ARG A 46 -0.49 20.28 -17.33
CA ARG A 46 -0.30 21.21 -16.22
C ARG A 46 -1.57 21.31 -15.40
N ILE A 47 -1.43 21.11 -14.10
CA ILE A 47 -2.53 21.23 -13.14
C ILE A 47 -2.61 22.68 -12.64
N GLN A 48 -3.78 23.28 -12.78
CA GLN A 48 -4.10 24.61 -12.25
C GLN A 48 -5.11 24.48 -11.11
N ASN A 49 -4.60 24.55 -9.87
CA ASN A 49 -5.42 24.62 -8.66
C ASN A 49 -5.00 25.84 -7.82
N PRO A 50 -5.69 26.99 -7.96
CA PRO A 50 -5.30 28.23 -7.28
C PRO A 50 -5.26 28.12 -5.76
N PHE A 51 -6.16 27.33 -5.15
CA PHE A 51 -6.22 27.17 -3.69
C PHE A 51 -4.99 26.41 -3.16
N LEU A 52 -4.64 25.29 -3.80
CA LEU A 52 -3.45 24.54 -3.44
C LEU A 52 -2.17 25.32 -3.72
N TYR A 53 -2.13 26.08 -4.82
CA TYR A 53 -0.99 26.94 -5.14
C TYR A 53 -0.80 28.04 -4.09
N GLN A 54 -1.87 28.69 -3.64
CA GLN A 54 -1.80 29.67 -2.55
C GLN A 54 -1.31 29.05 -1.23
N ALA A 55 -1.86 27.88 -0.86
CA ALA A 55 -1.42 27.14 0.32
C ALA A 55 0.06 26.74 0.24
N TYR A 56 0.53 26.34 -0.95
CA TYR A 56 1.92 26.04 -1.24
C TYR A 56 2.83 27.25 -1.01
N GLN A 57 2.49 28.41 -1.58
CA GLN A 57 3.29 29.64 -1.43
C GLN A 57 3.41 30.07 0.04
N LEU A 58 2.33 29.97 0.82
CA LEU A 58 2.36 30.27 2.25
C LEU A 58 3.27 29.31 3.03
N ARG A 59 3.22 28.01 2.74
CA ARG A 59 4.10 27.01 3.37
C ARG A 59 5.57 27.21 2.98
N LYS A 60 5.85 27.53 1.71
CA LYS A 60 7.19 27.84 1.23
C LYS A 60 7.80 29.02 1.99
N GLN A 61 7.07 30.15 2.06
CA GLN A 61 7.53 31.32 2.81
C GLN A 61 7.75 31.06 4.30
N LYS A 62 6.94 30.17 4.90
CA LYS A 62 7.13 29.75 6.29
C LYS A 62 8.42 28.94 6.46
N MET A 63 8.64 27.92 5.62
CA MET A 63 9.86 27.10 5.67
C MET A 63 11.11 27.93 5.41
N GLU A 64 11.08 28.85 4.45
CA GLU A 64 12.20 29.76 4.19
C GLU A 64 12.51 30.64 5.41
N ARG A 65 11.50 31.11 6.15
CA ARG A 65 11.73 31.86 7.40
C ARG A 65 12.33 30.98 8.49
N ASP A 66 11.81 29.76 8.65
CA ASP A 66 12.22 28.84 9.71
C ASP A 66 13.65 28.30 9.48
N ASP A 67 14.08 28.12 8.21
CA ASP A 67 15.39 27.58 7.82
C ASP A 67 16.43 28.64 7.42
N GLY A 68 16.24 29.91 7.83
CA GLY A 68 17.23 30.97 7.62
C GLY A 68 17.41 31.38 6.16
N ALA A 69 16.30 31.52 5.43
CA ALA A 69 16.21 31.93 4.03
C ALA A 69 16.90 30.99 3.01
N ARG A 70 17.01 29.70 3.34
CA ARG A 70 17.47 28.68 2.38
C ARG A 70 16.36 28.30 1.42
N ASN A 71 16.72 28.08 0.15
CA ASN A 71 15.81 27.51 -0.82
C ASN A 71 15.66 26.00 -0.56
N ASN A 72 14.50 25.61 -0.06
CA ASN A 72 14.16 24.21 0.23
C ASN A 72 13.28 23.58 -0.85
N GLU A 73 12.95 24.30 -1.91
CA GLU A 73 12.13 23.80 -3.01
C GLU A 73 12.93 22.79 -3.84
N ARG A 74 12.32 21.62 -4.07
CA ARG A 74 12.84 20.58 -4.95
C ARG A 74 11.73 20.15 -5.90
N GLN A 75 12.09 19.99 -7.17
CA GLN A 75 11.22 19.34 -8.15
C GLN A 75 11.49 17.83 -8.10
N LEU A 76 10.43 17.07 -7.86
CA LEU A 76 10.49 15.62 -7.69
C LEU A 76 9.43 14.96 -8.55
N PHE A 77 9.65 13.70 -8.90
CA PHE A 77 8.71 12.89 -9.66
C PHE A 77 8.25 11.70 -8.82
N HIS A 78 6.99 11.33 -8.92
CA HIS A 78 6.45 10.12 -8.29
C HIS A 78 5.45 9.43 -9.22
N GLY A 79 5.37 8.10 -9.11
CA GLY A 79 4.27 7.33 -9.70
C GLY A 79 3.02 7.37 -8.82
N THR A 80 1.84 7.24 -9.43
CA THR A 80 0.58 7.02 -8.72
C THR A 80 -0.37 6.15 -9.55
N ASN A 81 -1.40 5.58 -8.90
CA ASN A 81 -2.47 4.84 -9.57
C ASN A 81 -3.39 5.86 -10.27
N PRO A 82 -3.83 5.63 -11.52
CA PRO A 82 -4.85 6.44 -12.19
C PRO A 82 -6.05 6.84 -11.31
N ASP A 83 -6.50 5.95 -10.42
CA ASP A 83 -7.64 6.20 -9.51
C ASP A 83 -7.39 7.34 -8.50
N ASN A 84 -6.12 7.68 -8.25
CA ASN A 84 -5.73 8.75 -7.34
C ASN A 84 -5.58 10.11 -8.04
N ILE A 85 -5.55 10.17 -9.38
CA ILE A 85 -5.27 11.40 -10.13
C ILE A 85 -6.26 12.51 -9.73
N THR A 86 -7.57 12.22 -9.75
CA THR A 86 -8.60 13.21 -9.40
C THR A 86 -8.44 13.71 -7.96
N LYS A 87 -8.10 12.83 -7.02
CA LYS A 87 -7.91 13.20 -5.60
C LYS A 87 -6.67 14.08 -5.43
N ILE A 88 -5.53 13.69 -6.03
CA ILE A 88 -4.28 14.46 -5.96
C ILE A 88 -4.49 15.86 -6.56
N ASN A 89 -5.14 15.94 -7.72
CA ASN A 89 -5.37 17.20 -8.42
C ASN A 89 -6.28 18.16 -7.64
N THR A 90 -7.26 17.62 -6.90
CA THR A 90 -8.24 18.43 -6.15
C THR A 90 -7.83 18.74 -4.71
N GLN A 91 -7.18 17.78 -4.02
CA GLN A 91 -6.90 17.85 -2.57
C GLN A 91 -5.42 18.03 -2.25
N GLY A 92 -4.56 17.91 -3.26
CA GLY A 92 -3.11 18.00 -3.13
C GLY A 92 -2.48 16.64 -2.93
N PHE A 93 -1.15 16.62 -3.09
CA PHE A 93 -0.35 15.42 -2.89
C PHE A 93 -0.26 15.09 -1.40
N ASP A 94 -0.70 13.89 -1.04
CA ASP A 94 -0.38 13.21 0.21
C ASP A 94 0.67 12.14 -0.11
N ARG A 95 1.69 12.01 0.74
CA ARG A 95 2.69 10.94 0.64
C ARG A 95 2.07 9.54 0.66
N SER A 96 0.84 9.41 1.18
CA SER A 96 0.06 8.18 1.08
C SER A 96 -0.32 7.82 -0.37
N PHE A 97 -0.26 8.78 -1.30
CA PHE A 97 -0.48 8.63 -2.74
C PHE A 97 0.82 8.50 -3.58
N SER A 98 2.00 8.86 -3.04
CA SER A 98 3.27 8.50 -3.68
C SER A 98 3.52 7.03 -3.52
N GLY A 99 3.71 6.35 -4.65
CA GLY A 99 3.92 4.92 -4.62
C GLY A 99 2.64 4.20 -4.25
N SER A 100 1.73 4.12 -5.22
CA SER A 100 0.83 2.97 -5.38
C SER A 100 1.57 1.61 -5.49
N ALA A 101 2.81 1.51 -4.97
CA ALA A 101 3.29 0.35 -4.28
C ALA A 101 2.46 -0.01 -3.02
N HIS A 102 1.72 0.91 -2.39
CA HIS A 102 0.96 0.61 -1.16
C HIS A 102 -0.38 -0.13 -1.37
N GLU A 103 -0.94 -0.11 -2.58
CA GLU A 103 -1.96 -1.09 -3.00
C GLU A 103 -1.31 -2.37 -3.57
N ASN A 104 -0.11 -2.28 -4.16
CA ASN A 104 0.69 -3.45 -4.54
C ASN A 104 1.34 -4.19 -3.35
N LEU A 105 1.14 -3.74 -2.10
CA LEU A 105 1.54 -4.53 -0.95
C LEU A 105 0.56 -5.68 -0.72
N LEU A 106 -0.74 -5.51 -0.99
CA LEU A 106 -1.66 -6.61 -0.70
C LEU A 106 -1.42 -7.77 -1.67
N PRO A 107 -1.42 -9.02 -1.18
CA PRO A 107 -1.22 -10.19 -2.04
C PRO A 107 -2.25 -10.21 -3.17
N ARG A 108 -1.81 -10.57 -4.39
CA ARG A 108 -2.69 -10.62 -5.57
C ARG A 108 -3.85 -11.60 -5.44
N ASN A 109 -3.69 -12.63 -4.61
CA ASN A 109 -4.71 -13.63 -4.33
C ASN A 109 -5.75 -13.17 -3.29
N TRP A 110 -5.63 -11.96 -2.73
CA TRP A 110 -6.65 -11.44 -1.82
C TRP A 110 -7.88 -10.97 -2.58
N ILE A 111 -9.05 -11.30 -2.03
CA ILE A 111 -10.33 -10.81 -2.51
C ILE A 111 -10.69 -9.48 -1.82
N PRO A 112 -11.58 -8.66 -2.38
CA PRO A 112 -12.03 -7.42 -1.73
C PRO A 112 -12.50 -7.64 -0.29
N MET A 113 -12.19 -6.69 0.59
CA MET A 113 -12.67 -6.75 1.97
C MET A 113 -14.18 -6.45 1.98
N PRO A 114 -15.01 -7.25 2.69
CA PRO A 114 -16.41 -6.93 2.84
C PRO A 114 -16.57 -5.66 3.71
N ARG A 115 -17.73 -5.00 3.56
CA ARG A 115 -18.06 -3.79 4.31
C ARG A 115 -19.05 -4.09 5.43
N ASP A 116 -18.90 -3.38 6.54
CA ASP A 116 -19.85 -3.36 7.63
C ASP A 116 -21.12 -2.56 7.28
N ASP A 117 -22.11 -2.56 8.17
CA ASP A 117 -23.38 -1.84 8.00
C ASP A 117 -23.21 -0.31 7.87
N ARG A 118 -22.02 0.21 8.20
CA ARG A 118 -21.66 1.63 8.09
C ARG A 118 -20.88 1.93 6.81
N GLY A 119 -20.67 0.92 5.96
CA GLY A 119 -19.95 1.03 4.69
C GLY A 119 -18.42 1.03 4.82
N ASN A 120 -17.87 0.71 5.99
CA ASN A 120 -16.42 0.61 6.20
C ASN A 120 -15.94 -0.82 5.96
N ASP A 121 -14.75 -0.98 5.38
CA ASP A 121 -14.14 -2.31 5.25
C ASP A 121 -13.94 -2.94 6.65
N VAL A 122 -14.31 -4.21 6.80
CA VAL A 122 -14.05 -4.95 8.04
C VAL A 122 -12.55 -5.10 8.28
N THR A 123 -12.14 -5.16 9.55
CA THR A 123 -10.72 -5.28 9.92
C THR A 123 -10.10 -6.60 9.44
N VAL A 124 -10.86 -7.70 9.54
CA VAL A 124 -10.42 -9.06 9.22
C VAL A 124 -11.47 -9.72 8.36
N HIS A 125 -11.02 -10.37 7.29
CA HIS A 125 -11.85 -11.26 6.48
C HIS A 125 -11.20 -12.64 6.41
N MET A 126 -11.90 -13.65 6.91
CA MET A 126 -11.50 -15.05 6.81
C MET A 126 -12.05 -15.60 5.50
N VAL A 127 -11.19 -16.11 4.63
CA VAL A 127 -11.58 -16.67 3.33
C VAL A 127 -11.32 -18.16 3.36
N ILE A 128 -12.38 -18.96 3.38
CA ILE A 128 -12.28 -20.41 3.24
C ILE A 128 -11.69 -20.71 1.85
N LEU A 129 -10.62 -21.50 1.83
CA LEU A 129 -9.98 -21.93 0.59
C LEU A 129 -10.61 -23.23 0.08
N GLU A 130 -10.95 -23.26 -1.20
CA GLU A 130 -11.41 -24.47 -1.87
C GLU A 130 -10.29 -25.52 -1.89
N SER A 131 -10.63 -26.77 -1.61
CA SER A 131 -9.66 -27.88 -1.56
C SER A 131 -8.96 -28.16 -2.89
N SER A 132 -9.58 -27.73 -4.00
CA SER A 132 -9.01 -27.79 -5.34
C SER A 132 -8.08 -26.62 -5.68
N SER A 133 -8.00 -25.60 -4.83
CA SER A 133 -7.13 -24.43 -5.08
C SER A 133 -5.66 -24.77 -4.83
N SER A 134 -4.77 -24.13 -5.60
CA SER A 134 -3.33 -24.30 -5.43
C SER A 134 -2.85 -23.81 -4.07
N GLU A 135 -3.46 -22.74 -3.53
CA GLU A 135 -3.13 -22.21 -2.21
C GLU A 135 -3.48 -23.20 -1.09
N TYR A 136 -4.65 -23.84 -1.15
CA TYR A 136 -5.01 -24.90 -0.20
C TYR A 136 -4.02 -26.06 -0.27
N GLN A 137 -3.72 -26.55 -1.48
CA GLN A 137 -2.86 -27.71 -1.68
C GLN A 137 -1.42 -27.46 -1.19
N ASP A 138 -0.84 -26.29 -1.46
CA ASP A 138 0.51 -25.92 -0.98
C ASP A 138 0.56 -25.86 0.57
N VAL A 139 -0.45 -25.27 1.21
CA VAL A 139 -0.50 -25.22 2.69
C VAL A 139 -0.63 -26.61 3.30
N VAL A 140 -1.55 -27.45 2.75
CA VAL A 140 -1.75 -28.82 3.23
C VAL A 140 -0.52 -29.68 3.03
N GLU A 141 0.13 -29.57 1.86
CA GLU A 141 1.36 -30.31 1.58
C GLU A 141 2.47 -29.94 2.57
N ARG A 142 2.75 -28.64 2.76
CA ARG A 142 3.75 -28.17 3.72
C ARG A 142 3.45 -28.63 5.14
N PHE A 143 2.18 -28.61 5.55
CA PHE A 143 1.77 -29.05 6.88
C PHE A 143 1.99 -30.56 7.04
N GLN A 144 1.52 -31.37 6.10
CA GLN A 144 1.65 -32.83 6.17
C GLN A 144 3.11 -33.30 6.09
N GLN A 145 3.98 -32.58 5.37
CA GLN A 145 5.42 -32.87 5.31
C GLN A 145 6.11 -32.75 6.69
N THR A 146 5.50 -32.03 7.65
CA THR A 146 6.05 -31.88 9.01
C THR A 146 5.54 -32.92 10.01
N LEU A 147 4.69 -33.86 9.58
CA LEU A 147 4.04 -34.84 10.44
C LEU A 147 4.39 -36.27 10.03
N ASP A 148 4.51 -37.17 11.01
CA ASP A 148 4.77 -38.60 10.77
C ASP A 148 3.56 -39.34 10.17
N PHE A 149 2.36 -38.76 10.28
CA PHE A 149 1.12 -39.35 9.79
C PHE A 149 0.16 -38.28 9.28
N LYS A 150 -0.71 -38.68 8.34
CA LYS A 150 -1.68 -37.76 7.72
C LYS A 150 -2.81 -37.43 8.70
N GLN A 151 -2.99 -36.13 8.94
CA GLN A 151 -4.12 -35.60 9.68
C GLN A 151 -5.29 -35.29 8.75
N ASN A 152 -6.52 -35.45 9.26
CA ASN A 152 -7.72 -35.01 8.56
C ASN A 152 -7.87 -33.49 8.70
N ILE A 153 -7.80 -32.77 7.57
CA ILE A 153 -7.89 -31.31 7.54
C ILE A 153 -9.33 -30.93 7.25
N VAL A 154 -9.97 -30.25 8.20
CA VAL A 154 -11.38 -29.84 8.11
C VAL A 154 -11.55 -28.64 7.19
N SER A 155 -10.70 -27.61 7.34
CA SER A 155 -10.71 -26.40 6.53
C SER A 155 -9.34 -25.73 6.54
N VAL A 156 -9.09 -24.90 5.53
CA VAL A 156 -7.99 -23.94 5.51
C VAL A 156 -8.59 -22.58 5.20
N GLU A 157 -8.27 -21.58 6.02
CA GLU A 157 -8.80 -20.23 5.87
C GLU A 157 -7.67 -19.22 5.74
N ARG A 158 -7.70 -18.43 4.66
CA ARG A 158 -6.78 -17.31 4.47
C ARG A 158 -7.25 -16.11 5.30
N ILE A 159 -6.37 -15.58 6.14
CA ILE A 159 -6.63 -14.38 6.93
C ILE A 159 -6.26 -13.15 6.11
N GLN A 160 -7.25 -12.29 5.83
CA GLN A 160 -7.02 -10.99 5.20
C GLN A 160 -7.17 -9.87 6.23
N ASN A 161 -6.06 -9.38 6.77
CA ASN A 161 -6.01 -8.19 7.62
C ASN A 161 -5.03 -7.17 7.03
N ARG A 162 -5.57 -6.12 6.41
CA ARG A 162 -4.78 -5.12 5.67
C ARG A 162 -3.79 -4.37 6.57
N PHE A 163 -4.16 -4.10 7.82
CA PHE A 163 -3.32 -3.35 8.76
C PHE A 163 -2.11 -4.17 9.20
N LEU A 164 -2.34 -5.42 9.62
CA LEU A 164 -1.27 -6.33 10.03
C LEU A 164 -0.34 -6.65 8.86
N TYR A 165 -0.90 -6.89 7.67
CA TYR A 165 -0.09 -7.17 6.49
C TYR A 165 0.82 -5.98 6.12
N ARG A 166 0.30 -4.75 6.15
CA ARG A 166 1.12 -3.55 5.91
C ARG A 166 2.21 -3.37 6.96
N ALA A 167 1.89 -3.54 8.23
CA ALA A 167 2.87 -3.47 9.32
C ALA A 167 3.98 -4.53 9.15
N TYR A 168 3.60 -5.75 8.76
CA TYR A 168 4.53 -6.83 8.43
C TYR A 168 5.47 -6.46 7.28
N GLN A 169 4.94 -5.97 6.14
CA GLN A 169 5.77 -5.58 4.99
C GLN A 169 6.76 -4.47 5.32
N LEU A 170 6.34 -3.45 6.07
CA LEU A 170 7.23 -2.38 6.51
C LEU A 170 8.39 -2.90 7.37
N ARG A 171 8.08 -3.85 8.28
CA ARG A 171 9.09 -4.47 9.14
C ARG A 171 10.03 -5.39 8.36
N LYS A 172 9.51 -6.15 7.40
CA LYS A 172 10.29 -6.98 6.47
C LYS A 172 11.29 -6.12 5.70
N GLN A 173 10.83 -5.07 5.03
CA GLN A 173 11.70 -4.14 4.28
C GLN A 173 12.77 -3.48 5.16
N LYS A 174 12.43 -3.15 6.41
CA LYS A 174 13.42 -2.64 7.36
C LYS A 174 14.50 -3.68 7.65
N MET A 175 14.13 -4.92 7.97
CA MET A 175 15.09 -5.99 8.25
C MET A 175 15.96 -6.31 7.03
N GLU A 176 15.40 -6.36 5.83
CA GLU A 176 16.16 -6.59 4.60
C GLU A 176 17.19 -5.49 4.33
N ARG A 177 16.87 -4.22 4.63
CA ARG A 177 17.85 -3.13 4.54
C ARG A 177 18.96 -3.24 5.58
N ASP A 178 18.60 -3.59 6.81
CA ASP A 178 19.53 -3.68 7.93
C ASP A 178 20.49 -4.89 7.78
N ASP A 179 20.03 -6.00 7.18
CA ASP A 179 20.78 -7.26 7.03
C ASP A 179 21.42 -7.46 5.63
N GLY A 180 21.57 -6.39 4.85
CA GLY A 180 22.27 -6.44 3.56
C GLY A 180 21.55 -7.27 2.49
N ALA A 181 20.23 -7.13 2.40
CA ALA A 181 19.34 -7.78 1.43
C ALA A 181 19.26 -9.32 1.54
N ARG A 182 19.49 -9.89 2.72
CA ARG A 182 19.22 -11.32 2.98
C ARG A 182 17.73 -11.60 3.07
N ASN A 183 17.29 -12.72 2.49
CA ASN A 183 15.92 -13.20 2.68
C ASN A 183 15.77 -13.85 4.06
N ASN A 184 15.16 -13.12 4.98
CA ASN A 184 14.92 -13.55 6.36
C ASN A 184 13.49 -14.10 6.58
N GLU A 185 12.67 -14.17 5.53
CA GLU A 185 11.30 -14.66 5.63
C GLU A 185 11.27 -16.19 5.65
N ARG A 186 10.53 -16.76 6.60
CA ARG A 186 10.25 -18.19 6.70
C ARG A 186 8.76 -18.40 6.94
N GLN A 187 8.19 -19.43 6.33
CA GLN A 187 6.86 -19.93 6.66
C GLN A 187 6.98 -20.97 7.76
N LEU A 188 6.29 -20.75 8.87
CA LEU A 188 6.31 -21.60 10.08
C LEU A 188 4.88 -21.85 10.55
N PHE A 189 4.68 -22.94 11.28
CA PHE A 189 3.40 -23.27 11.90
C PHE A 189 3.34 -22.80 13.36
N HIS A 190 2.19 -22.30 13.79
CA HIS A 190 1.92 -21.87 15.15
C HIS A 190 0.59 -22.44 15.63
N GLY A 191 0.63 -23.32 16.63
CA GLY A 191 -0.55 -23.81 17.33
C GLY A 191 -0.98 -22.85 18.44
N THR A 192 -2.28 -22.69 18.65
CA THR A 192 -2.83 -21.83 19.71
C THR A 192 -4.17 -22.36 20.21
N ASN A 193 -4.60 -21.90 21.39
CA ASN A 193 -5.93 -22.18 21.92
C ASN A 193 -7.01 -21.45 21.08
N PRO A 194 -8.17 -22.08 20.80
CA PRO A 194 -9.29 -21.45 20.09
C PRO A 194 -9.67 -20.04 20.58
N ASP A 195 -9.59 -19.78 21.89
CA ASP A 195 -9.94 -18.49 22.50
C ASP A 195 -9.02 -17.33 22.05
N ASN A 196 -7.85 -17.66 21.50
CA ASN A 196 -6.89 -16.67 21.02
C ASN A 196 -7.04 -16.36 19.53
N ILE A 197 -7.78 -17.18 18.76
CA ILE A 197 -7.88 -17.05 17.30
C ILE A 197 -8.37 -15.65 16.90
N THR A 198 -9.48 -15.18 17.47
CA THR A 198 -10.05 -13.87 17.15
C THR A 198 -9.08 -12.74 17.48
N LYS A 199 -8.37 -12.82 18.62
CA LYS A 199 -7.40 -11.80 19.04
C LYS A 199 -6.20 -11.77 18.09
N ILE A 200 -5.63 -12.93 17.76
CA ILE A 200 -4.50 -13.04 16.83
C ILE A 200 -4.89 -12.51 15.45
N ASN A 201 -6.06 -12.87 14.94
CA ASN A 201 -6.53 -12.42 13.63
C ASN A 201 -6.72 -10.89 13.56
N MET A 202 -7.21 -10.28 14.64
CA MET A 202 -7.45 -8.83 14.71
C MET A 202 -6.19 -8.01 15.03
N GLN A 203 -5.37 -8.47 15.96
CA GLN A 203 -4.31 -7.68 16.59
C GLN A 203 -2.89 -8.19 16.29
N GLY A 204 -2.77 -9.37 15.68
CA GLY A 204 -1.50 -10.03 15.42
C GLY A 204 -0.96 -10.78 16.63
N PHE A 205 0.30 -11.23 16.53
CA PHE A 205 0.96 -11.93 17.62
C PHE A 205 1.41 -10.95 18.71
N ASP A 206 0.97 -11.19 19.94
CA ASP A 206 1.53 -10.58 21.15
C ASP A 206 2.29 -11.65 21.94
N ARG A 207 3.51 -11.30 22.36
CA ARG A 207 4.31 -12.12 23.27
C ARG A 207 3.62 -12.35 24.62
N SER A 208 2.67 -11.51 25.01
CA SER A 208 1.87 -11.74 26.22
C SER A 208 0.99 -13.00 26.12
N PHE A 209 0.78 -13.54 24.91
CA PHE A 209 0.09 -14.81 24.67
C PHE A 209 1.02 -16.05 24.73
N SER A 210 2.33 -15.87 24.88
CA SER A 210 3.25 -17.01 25.01
C SER A 210 3.16 -17.61 26.42
N GLY A 211 2.60 -18.82 26.52
CA GLY A 211 2.50 -19.59 27.76
C GLY A 211 1.23 -20.43 27.89
N SER A 212 0.20 -20.19 27.06
CA SER A 212 -1.10 -20.87 27.17
C SER A 212 -1.29 -22.09 26.26
N ALA A 213 -0.28 -22.43 25.43
CA ALA A 213 -0.35 -23.54 24.49
C ALA A 213 0.95 -24.36 24.53
N HIS A 214 1.18 -25.05 25.65
CA HIS A 214 1.92 -26.31 25.62
C HIS A 214 0.88 -27.41 25.39
N GLY A 215 1.19 -28.35 24.49
CA GLY A 215 0.25 -29.34 23.96
C GLY A 215 -0.42 -30.20 25.03
N GLU A 216 -1.58 -29.77 25.51
CA GLU A 216 -2.51 -30.62 26.24
C GLU A 216 -3.64 -31.06 25.30
N ASN A 217 -3.58 -32.35 24.97
CA ASN A 217 -4.64 -33.24 24.49
C ASN A 217 -5.64 -32.67 23.47
N TRP A 218 -5.31 -32.87 22.20
CA TRP A 218 -6.33 -33.04 21.16
C TRP A 218 -7.17 -34.27 21.51
N VAL A 219 -8.42 -34.06 21.95
CA VAL A 219 -9.38 -35.16 22.10
C VAL A 219 -9.84 -35.56 20.70
N ALA A 220 -9.69 -36.86 20.41
CA ALA A 220 -10.05 -37.53 19.16
C ALA A 220 -11.54 -37.45 18.83
#